data_AF-A0A8B9H455-F1
#
_entry.id   AF-A0A8B9H455-F1
#
_cell.length_a   1.000
_cell.length_b   1.000
_cell.length_c   1.000
_cell.angle_alpha   90.00
_cell.angle_beta   90.00
_cell.angle_gamma   90.00
#
_symmetry.space_group_name_H-M   'P 1'
#
loop_
_entity.id
_entity.type
_entity.pdbx_description
1 polymer ?
#
loop_
_entity_poly.entity_id
_entity_poly.type
_entity_poly.pdbx_seq_one_letter_code
_entity_poly.pdbx_strand_id
1 'polypeptide(L)'
;RLPRTVHVGFVNIDCSGEETRFARCLSTLDLVALGVGSTLGAGVYVLAGEVAREKAGPAIVLCFLVAALSSMLAGLCYAEFGARVPKTGSAYLYSYVTVGEIWAFITGWNLILSYVIGTASVARAWSSTFDNLVEQKISSFFKSAMAIKVPGNVLAEYPDLFALILILLLSGLLAFGVSESALVNKIFTGVNLVVLGFVIISGFVKGNTENWNLTLNDFINDTNITTPEVVENSFGTGGFAPFGFSGILSGAATCFYAFVGFDCIATTSEEAKNPMRSIPVGIVASLLICFFAYFGVSAALTLMMPYYKLNTQSPLPEAFSYVGWAPARYIVAVGSLCALSTSLLGSMFPMPRVIYAMAEDGLLFRALSRMNKRTKTPLLATVASGFVAALMAFLFDLAALVDLMSIGTLLAYSLVAVCVLILRYQPGTLNCSSQSEKLVELVGGEKVAVSGDSGDEYGLDSEDHIPREKFSAKLLLVPSRDVPTKMSGTIVYATTAIISVLITLLCVVLAVNLEELMSGHPIWLTVCVILALLCFFCVIVIWRQPESKEALTFKVPLLPWLPLFSIFVNIYLMMQLDLATWCRFAVWMAIGE
;
A
#
# COMPACT_ATOMS: atom_id res chain seq x y z
N ARG A 1 13.41 28.29 5.20
CA ARG A 1 12.24 28.96 4.58
C ARG A 1 12.42 28.76 3.08
N LEU A 2 11.76 27.75 2.51
CA LEU A 2 11.63 27.67 1.05
C LEU A 2 10.80 28.89 0.59
N PRO A 3 11.16 29.56 -0.51
CA PRO A 3 10.51 30.81 -0.91
C PRO A 3 9.04 30.60 -1.29
N ARG A 4 8.17 31.44 -0.71
CA ARG A 4 6.70 31.49 -0.84
C ARG A 4 6.20 32.04 -2.19
N THR A 5 6.86 31.71 -3.30
CA THR A 5 6.43 32.17 -4.63
C THR A 5 6.47 31.02 -5.61
N VAL A 6 5.42 30.20 -5.57
CA VAL A 6 5.16 29.16 -6.57
C VAL A 6 4.57 29.85 -7.81
N HIS A 7 5.45 30.34 -8.69
CA HIS A 7 5.17 30.18 -10.10
C HIS A 7 5.25 28.68 -10.42
N VAL A 8 4.44 28.20 -11.36
CA VAL A 8 4.53 26.85 -11.96
C VAL A 8 5.87 26.75 -12.70
N GLY A 9 6.95 26.69 -11.92
CA GLY A 9 8.34 26.72 -12.31
C GLY A 9 9.05 25.72 -11.40
N PHE A 10 9.50 24.65 -12.02
CA PHE A 10 10.15 23.48 -11.45
C PHE A 10 11.13 23.85 -10.32
N VAL A 11 10.88 23.31 -9.13
CA VAL A 11 11.72 23.50 -7.95
C VAL A 11 13.01 22.68 -8.13
N ASN A 12 14.16 23.36 -8.21
CA ASN A 12 15.47 22.70 -8.09
C ASN A 12 15.66 22.30 -6.62
N ILE A 13 15.65 21.01 -6.34
CA ILE A 13 16.03 20.48 -5.02
C ILE A 13 17.54 20.28 -5.03
N ASP A 14 18.28 21.16 -4.33
CA ASP A 14 19.69 20.93 -4.05
C ASP A 14 19.83 19.81 -3.00
N CYS A 15 20.22 18.62 -3.48
CA CYS A 15 20.58 17.47 -2.65
C CYS A 15 22.06 17.48 -2.24
N SER A 16 22.83 18.49 -2.66
CA SER A 16 24.26 18.63 -2.36
C SER A 16 24.48 19.36 -1.04
N GLY A 17 24.56 18.62 0.08
CA GLY A 17 25.28 19.11 1.27
C GLY A 17 24.57 19.04 2.62
N GLU A 18 23.31 18.62 2.73
CA GLU A 18 22.70 18.41 4.05
C GLU A 18 22.99 17.00 4.56
N GLU A 19 23.79 16.88 5.63
CA GLU A 19 23.96 15.64 6.38
C GLU A 19 22.58 15.09 6.76
N THR A 20 22.34 13.80 6.48
CA THR A 20 21.07 13.17 6.85
C THR A 20 20.86 13.28 8.35
N ARG A 21 19.74 13.89 8.73
CA ARG A 21 19.36 14.08 10.14
C ARG A 21 19.10 12.76 10.87
N PHE A 22 18.70 11.73 10.13
CA PHE A 22 18.54 10.37 10.60
C PHE A 22 19.85 9.56 10.53
N ALA A 23 19.96 8.54 11.38
CA ALA A 23 21.12 7.64 11.37
C ALA A 23 20.93 6.54 10.31
N ARG A 24 21.89 6.37 9.40
CA ARG A 24 21.92 5.29 8.40
C ARG A 24 22.26 3.95 9.05
N CYS A 25 21.28 3.28 9.64
CA CYS A 25 21.48 2.02 10.37
C CYS A 25 20.87 0.79 9.68
N LEU A 26 19.91 0.96 8.76
CA LEU A 26 19.15 -0.14 8.17
C LEU A 26 19.88 -0.80 7.00
N SER A 27 20.04 -2.13 7.07
CA SER A 27 20.52 -2.96 5.98
C SER A 27 19.38 -3.38 5.04
N THR A 28 19.71 -3.93 3.87
CA THR A 28 18.70 -4.45 2.93
C THR A 28 17.83 -5.54 3.56
N LEU A 29 18.40 -6.40 4.41
CA LEU A 29 17.64 -7.43 5.13
C LEU A 29 16.70 -6.82 6.17
N ASP A 30 17.12 -5.75 6.84
CA ASP A 30 16.25 -5.05 7.80
C ASP A 30 15.07 -4.39 7.07
N LEU A 31 15.28 -3.86 5.86
CA LEU A 31 14.21 -3.31 5.02
C LEU A 31 13.25 -4.39 4.50
N VAL A 32 13.77 -5.55 4.07
CA VAL A 32 12.92 -6.69 3.69
C VAL A 32 12.11 -7.17 4.89
N ALA A 33 12.74 -7.34 6.06
CA ALA A 33 12.03 -7.73 7.28
C ALA A 33 11.00 -6.67 7.71
N LEU A 34 11.30 -5.38 7.53
CA LEU A 34 10.35 -4.30 7.78
C LEU A 34 9.14 -4.39 6.84
N GLY A 35 9.35 -4.55 5.53
CA GLY A 35 8.26 -4.66 4.58
C GLY A 35 7.44 -5.95 4.70
N VAL A 36 8.09 -7.09 4.94
CA VAL A 36 7.41 -8.37 5.19
C VAL A 36 6.65 -8.30 6.52
N GLY A 37 7.27 -7.75 7.56
CA GLY A 37 6.67 -7.61 8.88
C GLY A 37 5.47 -6.65 8.90
N SER A 38 5.55 -5.53 8.19
CA SER A 38 4.43 -4.58 8.05
C SER A 38 3.26 -5.19 7.29
N THR A 39 3.57 -5.92 6.21
CA THR A 39 2.57 -6.47 5.29
C THR A 39 1.93 -7.76 5.82
N LEU A 40 2.71 -8.70 6.39
CA LEU A 40 2.20 -9.96 6.97
C LEU A 40 1.65 -9.77 8.39
N GLY A 41 0.49 -9.12 8.48
CA GLY A 41 -0.22 -8.86 9.73
C GLY A 41 -1.64 -9.39 9.74
N ALA A 42 -2.58 -8.51 10.07
CA ALA A 42 -4.01 -8.83 10.20
C ALA A 42 -4.63 -9.41 8.92
N GLY A 43 -4.07 -9.08 7.75
CA GLY A 43 -4.52 -9.62 6.46
C GLY A 43 -4.48 -11.15 6.39
N VAL A 44 -3.40 -11.79 6.86
CA VAL A 44 -3.23 -13.25 6.72
C VAL A 44 -4.08 -13.97 7.77
N TYR A 45 -4.06 -13.44 8.99
CA TYR A 45 -4.53 -14.14 10.17
C TYR A 45 -6.01 -13.92 10.47
N VAL A 46 -6.59 -12.80 10.04
CA VAL A 46 -7.99 -12.44 10.31
C VAL A 46 -8.75 -12.32 8.99
N LEU A 47 -8.32 -11.42 8.12
CA LEU A 47 -9.05 -11.04 6.91
C LEU A 47 -9.22 -12.21 5.92
N ALA A 48 -8.24 -13.12 5.86
CA ALA A 48 -8.35 -14.30 5.01
C ALA A 48 -9.56 -15.19 5.35
N GLY A 49 -9.98 -15.26 6.62
CA GLY A 49 -11.17 -16.01 7.03
C GLY A 49 -12.46 -15.28 6.68
N GLU A 50 -12.51 -13.98 6.96
CA GLU A 50 -13.66 -13.11 6.65
C GLU A 50 -13.97 -13.10 5.15
N VAL A 51 -12.97 -12.82 4.31
CA VAL A 51 -13.16 -12.77 2.84
C VAL A 51 -13.52 -14.15 2.28
N ALA A 52 -12.93 -15.23 2.82
CA ALA A 52 -13.27 -16.58 2.37
C ALA A 52 -14.71 -16.93 2.74
N ARG A 53 -15.19 -16.54 3.93
CA ARG A 53 -16.55 -16.82 4.37
C ARG A 53 -17.60 -15.99 3.65
N GLU A 54 -17.39 -14.69 3.54
CA GLU A 54 -18.45 -13.74 3.18
C GLU A 54 -18.41 -13.27 1.73
N LYS A 55 -17.27 -13.36 1.03
CA LYS A 55 -17.10 -12.74 -0.30
C LYS A 55 -16.66 -13.68 -1.41
N ALA A 56 -15.69 -14.55 -1.16
CA ALA A 56 -15.00 -15.28 -2.24
C ALA A 56 -15.08 -16.80 -2.15
N GLY A 57 -15.31 -17.39 -0.97
CA GLY A 57 -15.19 -18.83 -0.81
C GLY A 57 -13.75 -19.31 -1.07
N PRO A 58 -13.58 -20.53 -1.62
CA PRO A 58 -12.29 -21.06 -2.06
C PRO A 58 -11.56 -20.17 -3.10
N ALA A 59 -12.31 -19.38 -3.87
CA ALA A 59 -11.75 -18.46 -4.85
C ALA A 59 -10.97 -17.27 -4.24
N ILE A 60 -10.89 -17.17 -2.91
CA ILE A 60 -10.00 -16.22 -2.21
C ILE A 60 -8.55 -16.30 -2.70
N VAL A 61 -8.10 -17.47 -3.16
CA VAL A 61 -6.77 -17.66 -3.75
C VAL A 61 -6.58 -16.77 -5.00
N LEU A 62 -7.63 -16.60 -5.81
CA LEU A 62 -7.63 -15.68 -6.94
C LEU A 62 -7.70 -14.22 -6.49
N CYS A 63 -8.44 -13.93 -5.41
CA CYS A 63 -8.50 -12.59 -4.83
C CYS A 63 -7.10 -12.10 -4.41
N PHE A 64 -6.34 -12.94 -3.70
CA PHE A 64 -4.97 -12.62 -3.31
C PHE A 64 -4.02 -12.53 -4.50
N LEU A 65 -4.23 -13.30 -5.56
CA LEU A 65 -3.45 -13.18 -6.80
C LEU A 65 -3.67 -11.81 -7.46
N VAL A 66 -4.93 -11.38 -7.61
CA VAL A 66 -5.27 -10.07 -8.19
C VAL A 66 -4.72 -8.94 -7.31
N ALA A 67 -4.92 -9.02 -5.99
CA ALA A 67 -4.38 -8.04 -5.05
C ALA A 67 -2.84 -7.96 -5.10
N ALA A 68 -2.15 -9.10 -5.16
CA ALA A 68 -0.69 -9.16 -5.26
C ALA A 68 -0.16 -8.53 -6.56
N LEU A 69 -0.82 -8.81 -7.69
CA LEU A 69 -0.46 -8.21 -8.97
C LEU A 69 -0.65 -6.69 -8.93
N SER A 70 -1.75 -6.20 -8.37
CA SER A 70 -1.98 -4.76 -8.17
C SER A 70 -0.88 -4.11 -7.34
N SER A 71 -0.56 -4.72 -6.19
CA SER A 71 0.47 -4.21 -5.28
C SER A 71 1.88 -4.31 -5.85
N MET A 72 2.18 -5.31 -6.69
CA MET A 72 3.46 -5.40 -7.39
C MET A 72 3.62 -4.27 -8.41
N LEU A 73 2.58 -3.96 -9.18
CA LEU A 73 2.60 -2.83 -10.13
C LEU A 73 2.86 -1.51 -9.42
N ALA A 74 2.15 -1.26 -8.30
CA ALA A 74 2.40 -0.09 -7.46
C ALA A 74 3.80 -0.12 -6.84
N GLY A 75 4.24 -1.27 -6.33
CA GLY A 75 5.56 -1.48 -5.72
C GLY A 75 6.72 -1.15 -6.65
N LEU A 76 6.60 -1.49 -7.95
CA LEU A 76 7.61 -1.12 -8.94
C LEU A 76 7.68 0.41 -9.13
N CYS A 77 6.55 1.12 -9.14
CA CYS A 77 6.52 2.59 -9.17
C CYS A 77 7.19 3.19 -7.91
N TYR A 78 6.92 2.64 -6.72
CA TYR A 78 7.58 3.05 -5.48
C TYR A 78 9.08 2.73 -5.46
N ALA A 79 9.50 1.61 -6.04
CA ALA A 79 10.90 1.23 -6.14
C ALA A 79 11.72 2.25 -6.94
N GLU A 80 11.17 2.74 -8.05
CA GLU A 80 11.82 3.82 -8.82
C GLU A 80 11.89 5.13 -8.04
N PHE A 81 10.84 5.49 -7.28
CA PHE A 81 10.88 6.66 -6.41
C PHE A 81 11.95 6.60 -5.34
N GLY A 82 12.06 5.46 -4.65
CA GLY A 82 13.09 5.25 -3.65
C GLY A 82 14.52 5.24 -4.24
N ALA A 83 14.66 4.84 -5.50
CA ALA A 83 15.94 4.84 -6.20
C ALA A 83 16.37 6.25 -6.67
N ARG A 84 15.43 7.13 -7.00
CA ARG A 84 15.70 8.48 -7.56
C ARG A 84 16.10 9.52 -6.49
N VAL A 85 15.40 9.57 -5.35
CA VAL A 85 15.62 10.58 -4.29
C VAL A 85 15.47 9.88 -2.95
N PRO A 86 16.59 9.57 -2.28
CA PRO A 86 16.58 8.86 -1.01
C PRO A 86 16.27 9.80 0.17
N LYS A 87 15.17 10.55 0.10
CA LYS A 87 14.67 11.42 1.18
C LYS A 87 13.42 10.84 1.86
N THR A 88 13.29 11.08 3.16
CA THR A 88 12.18 10.61 4.00
C THR A 88 10.87 11.23 3.52
N GLY A 89 9.79 10.43 3.45
CA GLY A 89 8.50 10.91 2.93
C GLY A 89 8.50 11.14 1.42
N SER A 90 9.31 10.36 0.68
CA SER A 90 9.54 10.48 -0.76
C SER A 90 8.26 10.70 -1.58
N ALA A 91 7.17 9.95 -1.35
CA ALA A 91 5.92 10.11 -2.09
C ALA A 91 5.29 11.52 -1.98
N TYR A 92 5.34 12.14 -0.79
CA TYR A 92 4.90 13.52 -0.59
C TYR A 92 5.83 14.50 -1.32
N LEU A 93 7.14 14.36 -1.15
CA LEU A 93 8.14 15.24 -1.77
C LEU A 93 8.06 15.22 -3.30
N TYR A 94 7.84 14.06 -3.91
CA TYR A 94 7.69 13.97 -5.36
C TYR A 94 6.39 14.56 -5.85
N SER A 95 5.29 14.34 -5.13
CA SER A 95 4.01 14.95 -5.48
C SER A 95 4.12 16.48 -5.45
N TYR A 96 4.90 17.02 -4.50
CA TYR A 96 5.22 18.44 -4.40
C TYR A 96 5.97 18.96 -5.63
N VAL A 97 6.99 18.23 -6.09
CA VAL A 97 7.79 18.61 -7.26
C VAL A 97 7.01 18.47 -8.57
N THR A 98 6.12 17.48 -8.68
CA THR A 98 5.52 17.07 -9.97
C THR A 98 4.15 17.65 -10.23
N VAL A 99 3.27 17.63 -9.22
CA VAL A 99 1.86 18.02 -9.36
C VAL A 99 1.55 19.31 -8.58
N GLY A 100 2.38 19.65 -7.59
CA GLY A 100 2.31 20.90 -6.84
C GLY A 100 1.87 20.72 -5.38
N GLU A 101 1.80 21.85 -4.66
CA GLU A 101 1.62 21.88 -3.20
C GLU A 101 0.30 21.23 -2.71
N ILE A 102 -0.83 21.50 -3.37
CA ILE A 102 -2.14 20.96 -2.96
C ILE A 102 -2.16 19.43 -3.06
N TRP A 103 -1.71 18.90 -4.20
CA TRP A 103 -1.65 17.45 -4.42
C TRP A 103 -0.60 16.76 -3.54
N ALA A 104 0.48 17.46 -3.21
CA ALA A 104 1.44 17.00 -2.21
C ALA A 104 0.79 16.91 -0.83
N PHE A 105 0.09 17.96 -0.40
CA PHE A 105 -0.62 17.95 0.88
C PHE A 105 -1.61 16.80 0.95
N ILE A 106 -2.46 16.62 -0.07
CA ILE A 106 -3.40 15.51 -0.18
C ILE A 106 -2.68 14.15 -0.06
N THR A 107 -1.57 13.98 -0.78
CA THR A 107 -0.78 12.74 -0.73
C THR A 107 -0.19 12.50 0.66
N GLY A 108 0.41 13.51 1.27
CA GLY A 108 1.03 13.41 2.59
C GLY A 108 0.01 13.18 3.71
N TRP A 109 -1.11 13.91 3.69
CA TRP A 109 -2.20 13.75 4.64
C TRP A 109 -2.82 12.35 4.55
N ASN A 110 -3.08 11.89 3.32
CA ASN A 110 -3.60 10.55 3.07
C ASN A 110 -2.63 9.45 3.56
N LEU A 111 -1.32 9.62 3.37
CA LEU A 111 -0.32 8.69 3.93
C LEU A 111 -0.33 8.68 5.47
N ILE A 112 -0.43 9.85 6.12
CA ILE A 112 -0.54 9.94 7.58
C ILE A 112 -1.79 9.20 8.06
N LEU A 113 -2.95 9.49 7.46
CA LEU A 113 -4.21 8.81 7.79
C LEU A 113 -4.09 7.30 7.59
N SER A 114 -3.54 6.86 6.47
CA SER A 114 -3.36 5.44 6.15
C SER A 114 -2.53 4.73 7.22
N TYR A 115 -1.44 5.33 7.72
CA TYR A 115 -0.64 4.72 8.77
C TYR A 115 -1.31 4.75 10.16
N VAL A 116 -2.03 5.83 10.48
CA VAL A 116 -2.80 5.93 11.74
C VAL A 116 -3.91 4.89 11.78
N ILE A 117 -4.71 4.80 10.72
CA ILE A 117 -5.80 3.83 10.57
C ILE A 117 -5.24 2.40 10.51
N GLY A 118 -4.13 2.18 9.80
CA GLY A 118 -3.45 0.90 9.75
C GLY A 118 -2.98 0.43 11.12
N THR A 119 -2.34 1.31 11.88
CA THR A 119 -1.94 1.04 13.27
C THR A 119 -3.15 0.68 14.14
N ALA A 120 -4.26 1.42 14.01
CA ALA A 120 -5.47 1.13 14.75
C ALA A 120 -6.08 -0.23 14.38
N SER A 121 -6.14 -0.56 13.08
CA SER A 121 -6.68 -1.83 12.57
C SER A 121 -5.88 -3.03 13.08
N VAL A 122 -4.55 -2.97 13.01
CA VAL A 122 -3.68 -4.07 13.46
C VAL A 122 -3.76 -4.26 14.98
N ALA A 123 -3.86 -3.18 15.75
CA ALA A 123 -4.05 -3.27 17.20
C ALA A 123 -5.40 -3.90 17.58
N ARG A 124 -6.47 -3.61 16.81
CA ARG A 124 -7.79 -4.24 17.00
C ARG A 124 -7.77 -5.72 16.63
N ALA A 125 -7.11 -6.08 15.53
CA ALA A 125 -6.88 -7.47 15.18
C ALA A 125 -6.08 -8.23 16.24
N TRP A 126 -5.06 -7.58 16.83
CA TRP A 126 -4.28 -8.13 17.95
C TRP A 126 -5.19 -8.39 19.16
N SER A 127 -5.96 -7.39 19.58
CA SER A 127 -6.90 -7.48 20.72
C SER A 127 -7.91 -8.60 20.52
N SER A 128 -8.55 -8.67 19.34
CA SER A 128 -9.51 -9.72 18.99
C SER A 128 -8.89 -11.13 19.01
N THR A 129 -7.69 -11.28 18.44
CA THR A 129 -6.97 -12.56 18.44
C THR A 129 -6.62 -13.00 19.87
N PHE A 130 -6.19 -12.07 20.71
CA PHE A 130 -5.90 -12.34 22.11
C PHE A 130 -7.15 -12.68 22.93
N ASP A 131 -8.26 -11.99 22.70
CA ASP A 131 -9.53 -12.29 23.36
C ASP A 131 -10.04 -13.69 22.99
N ASN A 132 -9.94 -14.10 21.72
CA ASN A 132 -10.28 -15.46 21.29
C ASN A 132 -9.40 -16.54 21.95
N LEU A 133 -8.13 -16.23 22.24
CA LEU A 133 -7.25 -17.13 22.99
C LEU A 133 -7.68 -17.30 24.45
N VAL A 134 -8.29 -16.28 25.03
CA VAL A 134 -8.78 -16.27 26.43
C VAL A 134 -10.29 -16.60 26.48
N GLU A 135 -10.83 -17.23 25.43
CA GLU A 135 -12.23 -17.67 25.34
C GLU A 135 -13.25 -16.52 25.45
N GLN A 136 -12.95 -15.37 24.84
CA GLN A 136 -13.82 -14.19 24.77
C GLN A 136 -14.20 -13.56 26.13
N LYS A 137 -13.36 -13.76 27.15
CA LYS A 137 -13.58 -13.22 28.50
C LYS A 137 -13.43 -11.70 28.56
N ILE A 138 -12.59 -11.11 27.71
CA ILE A 138 -12.32 -9.67 27.70
C ILE A 138 -13.48 -8.94 27.01
N SER A 139 -13.88 -9.40 25.82
CA SER A 139 -15.01 -8.78 25.12
C SER A 139 -16.33 -8.94 25.87
N SER A 140 -16.61 -10.10 26.48
CA SER A 140 -17.83 -10.30 27.28
C SER A 140 -17.90 -9.36 28.49
N PHE A 141 -16.77 -9.14 29.19
CA PHE A 141 -16.70 -8.15 30.27
C PHE A 141 -16.98 -6.72 29.76
N PHE A 142 -16.29 -6.28 28.69
CA PHE A 142 -16.47 -4.92 28.17
C PHE A 142 -17.84 -4.67 27.54
N LYS A 143 -18.43 -5.67 26.87
CA LYS A 143 -19.82 -5.60 26.38
C LYS A 143 -20.81 -5.48 27.54
N SER A 144 -20.53 -6.11 28.69
CA SER A 144 -21.39 -5.98 29.87
C SER A 144 -21.26 -4.63 30.57
N ALA A 145 -20.06 -4.05 30.59
CA ALA A 145 -19.78 -2.81 31.32
C ALA A 145 -19.99 -1.53 30.49
N MET A 146 -19.67 -1.56 29.18
CA MET A 146 -19.62 -0.38 28.30
C MET A 146 -20.04 -0.71 26.86
N ALA A 147 -21.24 -1.29 26.67
CA ALA A 147 -21.77 -1.50 25.32
C ALA A 147 -22.12 -0.17 24.63
N ILE A 148 -21.59 0.04 23.44
CA ILE A 148 -21.93 1.16 22.55
C ILE A 148 -22.80 0.58 21.43
N LYS A 149 -24.12 0.70 21.55
CA LYS A 149 -25.07 0.31 20.49
C LYS A 149 -25.44 1.53 19.67
N VAL A 150 -24.61 1.88 18.69
CA VAL A 150 -24.92 2.94 17.71
C VAL A 150 -25.27 2.29 16.37
N PRO A 151 -26.36 2.69 15.72
CA PRO A 151 -26.69 2.20 14.38
C PRO A 151 -25.60 2.55 13.36
N GLY A 152 -25.18 1.58 12.56
CA GLY A 152 -24.27 1.80 11.41
C GLY A 152 -22.98 0.97 11.37
N ASN A 153 -22.72 0.06 12.33
CA ASN A 153 -21.52 -0.81 12.38
C ASN A 153 -20.17 -0.08 12.21
N VAL A 154 -20.12 1.25 12.44
CA VAL A 154 -18.90 2.05 12.29
C VAL A 154 -18.13 2.14 13.60
N LEU A 155 -18.86 2.40 14.68
CA LEU A 155 -18.30 2.36 16.02
C LEU A 155 -18.21 0.91 16.49
N ALA A 156 -17.17 0.66 17.27
CA ALA A 156 -16.99 -0.59 17.98
C ALA A 156 -18.21 -0.90 18.87
N GLU A 157 -18.61 -2.17 18.95
CA GLU A 157 -19.65 -2.61 19.91
C GLU A 157 -19.28 -2.30 21.37
N TYR A 158 -17.98 -2.24 21.65
CA TYR A 158 -17.42 -1.83 22.93
C TYR A 158 -16.10 -1.09 22.69
N PRO A 159 -15.76 -0.11 23.54
CA PRO A 159 -14.50 0.60 23.43
C PRO A 159 -13.33 -0.28 23.89
N ASP A 160 -12.32 -0.44 23.04
CA ASP A 160 -11.21 -1.39 23.26
C ASP A 160 -10.03 -0.75 24.01
N LEU A 161 -10.10 -0.79 25.34
CA LEU A 161 -9.02 -0.30 26.21
C LEU A 161 -7.72 -1.09 26.03
N PHE A 162 -7.82 -2.37 25.67
CA PHE A 162 -6.64 -3.21 25.52
C PHE A 162 -5.82 -2.77 24.30
N ALA A 163 -6.47 -2.57 23.15
CA ALA A 163 -5.84 -2.04 21.94
C ALA A 163 -5.22 -0.64 22.17
N LEU A 164 -5.91 0.23 22.93
CA LEU A 164 -5.40 1.56 23.30
C LEU A 164 -4.10 1.46 24.11
N ILE A 165 -4.06 0.63 25.15
CA ILE A 165 -2.87 0.46 25.99
C ILE A 165 -1.72 -0.13 25.16
N LEU A 166 -2.00 -1.08 24.28
CA LEU A 166 -1.01 -1.70 23.41
C LEU A 166 -0.33 -0.68 22.49
N ILE A 167 -1.11 0.20 21.84
CA ILE A 167 -0.55 1.25 20.96
C ILE A 167 0.29 2.24 21.78
N LEU A 168 -0.18 2.67 22.95
CA LEU A 168 0.59 3.59 23.80
C LEU A 168 1.92 2.98 24.27
N LEU A 169 1.91 1.69 24.62
CA LEU A 169 3.12 0.95 25.02
C LEU A 169 4.12 0.87 23.86
N LEU A 170 3.67 0.50 22.66
CA LEU A 170 4.55 0.39 21.49
C LEU A 170 5.01 1.76 20.97
N SER A 171 4.19 2.80 21.12
CA SER A 171 4.61 4.19 20.86
C SER A 171 5.74 4.60 21.80
N GLY A 172 5.62 4.24 23.09
CA GLY A 172 6.70 4.39 24.06
C GLY A 172 7.96 3.63 23.66
N LEU A 173 7.85 2.40 23.18
CA LEU A 173 8.99 1.61 22.71
C LEU A 173 9.72 2.29 21.53
N LEU A 174 8.97 2.77 20.54
CA LEU A 174 9.52 3.48 19.37
C LEU A 174 10.15 4.83 19.74
N ALA A 175 9.70 5.46 20.81
CA ALA A 175 10.31 6.67 21.35
C ALA A 175 11.73 6.45 21.90
N PHE A 176 12.05 5.25 22.39
CA PHE A 176 13.36 4.95 23.00
C PHE A 176 14.48 4.67 22.00
N GLY A 177 14.19 4.23 20.77
CA GLY A 177 15.22 4.11 19.72
C GLY A 177 14.89 3.15 18.58
N VAL A 178 15.35 3.51 17.38
CA VAL A 178 15.09 2.78 16.12
C VAL A 178 15.97 1.54 15.95
N SER A 179 17.23 1.57 16.39
CA SER A 179 18.17 0.46 16.20
C SER A 179 17.73 -0.82 16.91
N GLU A 180 17.28 -0.69 18.16
CA GLU A 180 16.78 -1.82 18.95
C GLU A 180 15.46 -2.35 18.38
N SER A 181 14.57 -1.44 17.93
CA SER A 181 13.31 -1.80 17.30
C SER A 181 13.50 -2.62 16.02
N ALA A 182 14.51 -2.30 15.20
CA ALA A 182 14.81 -3.05 13.98
C ALA A 182 15.23 -4.51 14.26
N LEU A 183 16.00 -4.75 15.34
CA LEU A 183 16.38 -6.11 15.74
C LEU A 183 15.15 -6.93 16.17
N VAL A 184 14.27 -6.35 16.98
CA VAL A 184 13.03 -7.01 17.42
C VAL A 184 12.15 -7.33 16.22
N ASN A 185 11.97 -6.38 15.31
CA ASN A 185 11.18 -6.56 14.11
C ASN A 185 11.71 -7.70 13.24
N LYS A 186 13.04 -7.79 13.07
CA LYS A 186 13.68 -8.87 12.32
C LYS A 186 13.42 -10.24 12.94
N ILE A 187 13.53 -10.37 14.26
CA ILE A 187 13.29 -11.64 14.97
C ILE A 187 11.82 -12.06 14.82
N PHE A 188 10.88 -11.16 15.08
CA PHE A 188 9.46 -11.48 15.00
C PHE A 188 9.00 -11.78 13.58
N THR A 189 9.53 -11.08 12.57
CA THR A 189 9.29 -11.41 11.16
C THR A 189 9.78 -12.81 10.82
N GLY A 190 10.97 -13.19 11.31
CA GLY A 190 11.51 -14.54 11.12
C GLY A 190 10.62 -15.61 11.75
N VAL A 191 10.15 -15.40 12.98
CA VAL A 191 9.21 -16.31 13.64
C VAL A 191 7.90 -16.41 12.86
N ASN A 192 7.36 -15.28 12.41
CA ASN A 192 6.13 -15.23 11.61
C ASN A 192 6.26 -16.08 10.33
N LEU A 193 7.33 -15.92 9.56
CA LEU A 193 7.56 -16.70 8.34
C LEU A 193 7.66 -18.22 8.62
N VAL A 194 8.29 -18.61 9.73
CA VAL A 194 8.36 -20.02 10.15
C VAL A 194 6.97 -20.58 10.47
N VAL A 195 6.16 -19.82 11.23
CA VAL A 195 4.80 -20.24 11.58
C VAL A 195 3.92 -20.33 10.33
N LEU A 196 3.99 -19.37 9.41
CA LEU A 196 3.24 -19.42 8.16
C LEU A 196 3.68 -20.60 7.29
N GLY A 197 4.99 -20.87 7.20
CA GLY A 197 5.50 -22.07 6.53
C GLY A 197 4.93 -23.35 7.13
N PHE A 198 4.86 -23.43 8.46
CA PHE A 198 4.22 -24.55 9.16
C PHE A 198 2.72 -24.66 8.82
N VAL A 199 1.97 -23.56 8.82
CA VAL A 199 0.54 -23.52 8.47
C VAL A 199 0.31 -24.02 7.05
N ILE A 200 1.12 -23.56 6.09
CA ILE A 200 1.00 -23.96 4.68
C ILE A 200 1.24 -25.47 4.54
N ILE A 201 2.35 -25.98 5.07
CA ILE A 201 2.70 -27.40 4.95
C ILE A 201 1.66 -28.28 5.64
N SER A 202 1.31 -27.97 6.88
CA SER A 202 0.34 -28.76 7.65
C SER A 202 -1.06 -28.69 7.07
N GLY A 203 -1.49 -27.53 6.56
CA GLY A 203 -2.79 -27.36 5.93
C GLY A 203 -2.92 -28.10 4.61
N PHE A 204 -1.86 -28.20 3.79
CA PHE A 204 -1.90 -29.08 2.61
C PHE A 204 -1.90 -30.57 2.96
N VAL A 205 -1.22 -30.97 4.04
CA VAL A 205 -1.22 -32.38 4.51
C VAL A 205 -2.58 -32.79 5.07
N LYS A 206 -3.31 -31.86 5.68
CA LYS A 206 -4.60 -32.09 6.35
C LYS A 206 -5.81 -31.60 5.56
N GLY A 207 -5.60 -30.95 4.43
CA GLY A 207 -6.63 -30.40 3.58
C GLY A 207 -7.37 -31.48 2.80
N ASN A 208 -8.67 -31.28 2.61
CA ASN A 208 -9.51 -32.10 1.76
C ASN A 208 -9.95 -31.30 0.53
N THR A 209 -9.72 -31.82 -0.67
CA THR A 209 -10.11 -31.20 -1.94
C THR A 209 -11.63 -31.12 -2.13
N GLU A 210 -12.41 -31.93 -1.41
CA GLU A 210 -13.87 -31.87 -1.42
C GLU A 210 -14.40 -30.51 -0.94
N ASN A 211 -13.65 -29.82 -0.06
CA ASN A 211 -14.02 -28.49 0.42
C ASN A 211 -14.02 -27.41 -0.67
N TRP A 212 -13.42 -27.68 -1.84
CA TRP A 212 -13.48 -26.80 -3.02
C TRP A 212 -14.61 -27.15 -3.99
N ASN A 213 -15.31 -28.27 -3.78
CA ASN A 213 -16.43 -28.69 -4.60
C ASN A 213 -17.67 -28.99 -3.73
N LEU A 214 -17.97 -28.08 -2.80
CA LEU A 214 -19.09 -28.20 -1.87
C LEU A 214 -20.43 -28.10 -2.61
N THR A 215 -21.36 -29.01 -2.29
CA THR A 215 -22.71 -29.00 -2.83
C THR A 215 -23.71 -28.43 -1.83
N LEU A 216 -24.87 -27.97 -2.33
CA LEU A 216 -25.93 -27.43 -1.48
C LEU A 216 -26.42 -28.46 -0.45
N ASN A 217 -26.40 -29.75 -0.80
CA ASN A 217 -26.79 -30.82 0.12
C ASN A 217 -25.83 -30.93 1.30
N ASP A 218 -24.53 -30.74 1.09
CA ASP A 218 -23.54 -30.75 2.16
C ASP A 218 -23.79 -29.60 3.13
N PHE A 219 -24.11 -28.41 2.60
CA PHE A 219 -24.46 -27.24 3.41
C PHE A 219 -25.74 -27.44 4.24
N ILE A 220 -26.80 -27.97 3.63
CA ILE A 220 -28.08 -28.22 4.33
C ILE A 220 -27.91 -29.30 5.39
N ASN A 221 -27.21 -30.39 5.09
CA ASN A 221 -26.96 -31.48 6.06
C ASN A 221 -26.16 -31.00 7.27
N ASP A 222 -25.30 -30.01 7.08
CA ASP A 222 -24.39 -29.50 8.09
C ASP A 222 -24.98 -28.36 8.93
N THR A 223 -25.77 -27.48 8.33
CA THR A 223 -26.31 -26.28 9.00
C THR A 223 -27.80 -26.40 9.36
N ASN A 224 -28.55 -27.31 8.75
CA ASN A 224 -30.02 -27.38 8.79
C ASN A 224 -30.72 -26.07 8.35
N ILE A 225 -30.03 -25.18 7.64
CA ILE A 225 -30.58 -23.92 7.13
C ILE A 225 -31.15 -24.16 5.72
N THR A 226 -32.46 -23.92 5.55
CA THR A 226 -33.15 -24.07 4.26
C THR A 226 -33.77 -22.77 3.74
N THR A 227 -33.63 -21.67 4.47
CA THR A 227 -34.17 -20.36 4.10
C THR A 227 -33.41 -19.79 2.89
N PRO A 228 -34.08 -19.53 1.75
CA PRO A 228 -33.42 -19.16 0.48
C PRO A 228 -32.48 -17.96 0.60
N GLU A 229 -32.91 -16.89 1.26
CA GLU A 229 -32.13 -15.66 1.43
C GLU A 229 -30.81 -15.89 2.20
N VAL A 230 -30.82 -16.78 3.20
CA VAL A 230 -29.63 -17.09 4.01
C VAL A 230 -28.69 -18.02 3.26
N VAL A 231 -29.25 -18.94 2.47
CA VAL A 231 -28.49 -19.85 1.60
C VAL A 231 -27.76 -19.04 0.53
N GLU A 232 -28.43 -18.11 -0.14
CA GLU A 232 -27.79 -17.28 -1.17
C GLU A 232 -26.65 -16.43 -0.60
N ASN A 233 -26.85 -15.80 0.56
CA ASN A 233 -25.83 -14.97 1.20
C ASN A 233 -24.66 -15.77 1.82
N SER A 234 -24.91 -16.97 2.35
CA SER A 234 -23.88 -17.72 3.10
C SER A 234 -23.21 -18.82 2.28
N PHE A 235 -23.97 -19.47 1.40
CA PHE A 235 -23.50 -20.55 0.56
C PHE A 235 -23.28 -20.10 -0.89
N GLY A 236 -24.10 -19.19 -1.41
CA GLY A 236 -24.04 -18.78 -2.81
C GLY A 236 -24.37 -19.95 -3.76
N THR A 237 -23.61 -20.08 -4.84
CA THR A 237 -23.78 -21.13 -5.85
C THR A 237 -23.01 -22.43 -5.56
N GLY A 238 -22.19 -22.45 -4.50
CA GLY A 238 -21.33 -23.58 -4.15
C GLY A 238 -20.07 -23.73 -5.03
N GLY A 239 -19.33 -24.80 -4.83
CA GLY A 239 -18.08 -25.08 -5.56
C GLY A 239 -16.92 -24.13 -5.23
N PHE A 240 -16.06 -23.87 -6.23
CA PHE A 240 -14.83 -23.09 -6.03
C PHE A 240 -15.09 -21.58 -5.90
N ALA A 241 -16.05 -21.04 -6.66
CA ALA A 241 -16.36 -19.61 -6.71
C ALA A 241 -17.85 -19.36 -6.40
N PRO A 242 -18.29 -19.56 -5.14
CA PRO A 242 -19.71 -19.53 -4.78
C PRO A 242 -20.40 -18.19 -5.09
N PHE A 243 -19.66 -17.08 -4.98
CA PHE A 243 -20.15 -15.72 -5.21
C PHE A 243 -19.81 -15.17 -6.61
N GLY A 244 -19.36 -16.05 -7.52
CA GLY A 244 -19.05 -15.70 -8.90
C GLY A 244 -17.91 -14.68 -9.05
N PHE A 245 -17.85 -14.02 -10.22
CA PHE A 245 -16.80 -13.06 -10.55
C PHE A 245 -16.88 -11.77 -9.71
N SER A 246 -18.10 -11.34 -9.35
CA SER A 246 -18.32 -10.16 -8.50
C SER A 246 -17.70 -10.36 -7.11
N GLY A 247 -17.91 -11.53 -6.49
CA GLY A 247 -17.32 -11.87 -5.20
C GLY A 247 -15.79 -11.96 -5.23
N ILE A 248 -15.20 -12.48 -6.31
CA ILE A 248 -13.73 -12.51 -6.48
C ILE A 248 -13.17 -11.09 -6.51
N LEU A 249 -13.83 -10.18 -7.23
CA LEU A 249 -13.32 -8.83 -7.39
C LEU A 249 -13.52 -7.96 -6.14
N SER A 250 -14.70 -8.02 -5.52
CA SER A 250 -14.94 -7.37 -4.22
C SER A 250 -14.02 -7.93 -3.13
N GLY A 251 -13.83 -9.26 -3.12
CA GLY A 251 -12.86 -9.93 -2.25
C GLY A 251 -11.43 -9.48 -2.51
N ALA A 252 -11.02 -9.28 -3.77
CA ALA A 252 -9.70 -8.76 -4.12
C ALA A 252 -9.46 -7.33 -3.62
N ALA A 253 -10.49 -6.47 -3.66
CA ALA A 253 -10.41 -5.10 -3.13
C ALA A 253 -10.19 -5.11 -1.61
N THR A 254 -10.86 -6.01 -0.88
CA THR A 254 -10.61 -6.19 0.57
C THR A 254 -9.25 -6.84 0.83
N CYS A 255 -8.87 -7.88 0.08
CA CYS A 255 -7.55 -8.52 0.19
C CYS A 255 -6.38 -7.57 -0.13
N PHE A 256 -6.61 -6.46 -0.84
CA PHE A 256 -5.60 -5.44 -1.08
C PHE A 256 -5.02 -4.89 0.22
N TYR A 257 -5.83 -4.73 1.28
CA TYR A 257 -5.38 -4.37 2.63
C TYR A 257 -4.17 -5.21 3.08
N ALA A 258 -4.20 -6.50 2.77
CA ALA A 258 -3.18 -7.45 3.20
C ALA A 258 -1.81 -7.20 2.55
N PHE A 259 -1.77 -6.51 1.41
CA PHE A 259 -0.54 -6.13 0.72
C PHE A 259 -0.09 -4.69 1.03
N VAL A 260 -0.81 -3.96 1.88
CA VAL A 260 -0.39 -2.63 2.32
C VAL A 260 0.73 -2.77 3.35
N GLY A 261 1.81 -2.02 3.17
CA GLY A 261 2.93 -2.03 4.11
C GLY A 261 4.30 -1.94 3.45
N PHE A 262 4.45 -2.37 2.18
CA PHE A 262 5.75 -2.29 1.49
C PHE A 262 6.25 -0.85 1.31
N ASP A 263 5.33 0.12 1.24
CA ASP A 263 5.60 1.56 1.11
C ASP A 263 6.32 2.15 2.32
N CYS A 264 6.32 1.46 3.48
CA CYS A 264 7.14 1.83 4.62
C CYS A 264 8.65 1.78 4.28
N ILE A 265 9.05 0.92 3.34
CA ILE A 265 10.45 0.83 2.88
C ILE A 265 10.84 2.11 2.13
N ALA A 266 9.94 2.64 1.29
CA ALA A 266 10.19 3.87 0.55
C ALA A 266 10.25 5.10 1.47
N THR A 267 9.49 5.10 2.57
CA THR A 267 9.49 6.18 3.57
C THR A 267 10.77 6.20 4.42
N THR A 268 11.49 5.08 4.53
CA THR A 268 12.65 4.91 5.42
C THR A 268 13.99 5.03 4.68
N SER A 269 13.98 5.68 3.52
CA SER A 269 15.13 5.78 2.63
C SER A 269 16.35 6.49 3.23
N GLU A 270 16.14 7.49 4.11
CA GLU A 270 17.26 8.22 4.75
C GLU A 270 17.97 7.41 5.83
N GLU A 271 17.34 6.35 6.33
CA GLU A 271 17.90 5.45 7.35
C GLU A 271 18.55 4.21 6.73
N ALA A 272 18.36 3.99 5.43
CA ALA A 272 18.99 2.91 4.69
C ALA A 272 20.47 3.20 4.40
N LYS A 273 21.34 2.20 4.56
CA LYS A 273 22.77 2.33 4.24
C LYS A 273 23.02 2.61 2.76
N ASN A 274 22.33 1.86 1.89
CA ASN A 274 22.43 1.94 0.42
C ASN A 274 21.03 2.06 -0.20
N PRO A 275 20.37 3.23 -0.12
CA PRO A 275 18.96 3.37 -0.49
C PRO A 275 18.68 3.05 -1.97
N MET A 276 19.55 3.51 -2.88
CA MET A 276 19.33 3.36 -4.33
C MET A 276 19.17 1.91 -4.80
N ARG A 277 19.81 0.95 -4.13
CA ARG A 277 19.69 -0.49 -4.43
C ARG A 277 18.84 -1.25 -3.40
N SER A 278 18.93 -0.87 -2.12
CA SER A 278 18.26 -1.62 -1.06
C SER A 278 16.75 -1.39 -1.05
N ILE A 279 16.27 -0.23 -1.48
CA ILE A 279 14.83 0.06 -1.53
C ILE A 279 14.14 -0.74 -2.63
N PRO A 280 14.59 -0.72 -3.90
CA PRO A 280 13.99 -1.54 -4.96
C PRO A 280 13.98 -3.03 -4.62
N VAL A 281 15.13 -3.56 -4.17
CA VAL A 281 15.25 -4.96 -3.77
C VAL A 281 14.34 -5.27 -2.58
N GLY A 282 14.28 -4.37 -1.60
CA GLY A 282 13.43 -4.50 -0.42
C GLY A 282 11.95 -4.64 -0.77
N ILE A 283 11.42 -3.75 -1.61
CA ILE A 283 10.01 -3.72 -1.99
C ILE A 283 9.62 -4.95 -2.80
N VAL A 284 10.39 -5.31 -3.83
CA VAL A 284 10.05 -6.45 -4.68
C VAL A 284 10.18 -7.77 -3.91
N ALA A 285 11.23 -7.94 -3.11
CA ALA A 285 11.42 -9.15 -2.32
C ALA A 285 10.34 -9.29 -1.24
N SER A 286 9.97 -8.21 -0.55
CA SER A 286 8.93 -8.27 0.48
C SER A 286 7.57 -8.64 -0.13
N LEU A 287 7.18 -8.01 -1.24
CA LEU A 287 5.93 -8.31 -1.94
C LEU A 287 5.85 -9.75 -2.45
N LEU A 288 6.94 -10.29 -3.00
CA LEU A 288 6.98 -11.69 -3.45
C LEU A 288 6.85 -12.68 -2.28
N ILE A 289 7.57 -12.45 -1.18
CA ILE A 289 7.45 -13.28 0.02
C ILE A 289 6.02 -13.24 0.55
N CYS A 290 5.42 -12.05 0.61
CA CYS A 290 4.05 -11.88 1.07
C CYS A 290 3.06 -12.59 0.15
N PHE A 291 3.22 -12.49 -1.16
CA PHE A 291 2.36 -13.17 -2.13
C PHE A 291 2.31 -14.68 -1.91
N PHE A 292 3.46 -15.34 -1.81
CA PHE A 292 3.49 -16.79 -1.60
C PHE A 292 2.92 -17.19 -0.23
N ALA A 293 3.15 -16.38 0.80
CA ALA A 293 2.59 -16.62 2.12
C ALA A 293 1.05 -16.50 2.11
N TYR A 294 0.51 -15.41 1.56
CA TYR A 294 -0.93 -15.18 1.43
C TYR A 294 -1.61 -16.27 0.60
N PHE A 295 -1.12 -16.47 -0.63
CA PHE A 295 -1.65 -17.47 -1.54
C PHE A 295 -1.63 -18.88 -0.91
N GLY A 296 -0.51 -19.25 -0.29
CA GLY A 296 -0.34 -20.55 0.35
C GLY A 296 -1.27 -20.75 1.55
N VAL A 297 -1.37 -19.75 2.43
CA VAL A 297 -2.21 -19.84 3.64
C VAL A 297 -3.68 -19.87 3.28
N SER A 298 -4.13 -19.07 2.31
CA SER A 298 -5.53 -19.06 1.87
C SER A 298 -5.93 -20.38 1.20
N ALA A 299 -5.05 -20.97 0.40
CA ALA A 299 -5.28 -22.30 -0.16
C ALA A 299 -5.34 -23.36 0.95
N ALA A 300 -4.39 -23.35 1.88
CA ALA A 300 -4.36 -24.27 3.02
C ALA A 300 -5.61 -24.16 3.90
N LEU A 301 -6.03 -22.93 4.25
CA LEU A 301 -7.19 -22.68 5.11
C LEU A 301 -8.50 -23.19 4.48
N THR A 302 -8.74 -22.86 3.20
CA THR A 302 -9.96 -23.27 2.50
C THR A 302 -9.99 -24.76 2.16
N LEU A 303 -8.85 -25.44 2.11
CA LEU A 303 -8.77 -26.90 2.01
C LEU A 303 -9.02 -27.58 3.36
N MET A 304 -8.63 -26.98 4.49
CA MET A 304 -8.83 -27.57 5.82
C MET A 304 -10.28 -27.53 6.30
N MET A 305 -11.02 -26.47 5.98
CA MET A 305 -12.34 -26.22 6.54
C MET A 305 -13.28 -25.60 5.48
N PRO A 306 -14.56 -26.03 5.41
CA PRO A 306 -15.56 -25.40 4.56
C PRO A 306 -15.67 -23.89 4.82
N TYR A 307 -15.72 -23.09 3.76
CA TYR A 307 -15.65 -21.62 3.85
C TYR A 307 -16.77 -21.01 4.72
N TYR A 308 -17.98 -21.56 4.66
CA TYR A 308 -19.14 -21.07 5.42
C TYR A 308 -19.02 -21.30 6.95
N LYS A 309 -18.07 -22.13 7.40
CA LYS A 309 -17.79 -22.35 8.83
C LYS A 309 -16.63 -21.52 9.37
N LEU A 310 -15.85 -20.87 8.51
CA LEU A 310 -14.68 -20.12 8.93
C LEU A 310 -15.06 -19.02 9.93
N ASN A 311 -14.28 -18.86 10.98
CA ASN A 311 -14.46 -17.76 11.90
C ASN A 311 -13.87 -16.48 11.30
N THR A 312 -14.58 -15.36 11.44
CA THR A 312 -14.15 -14.06 10.89
C THR A 312 -13.05 -13.40 11.75
N GLN A 313 -12.89 -13.80 13.01
CA GLN A 313 -11.94 -13.19 13.95
C GLN A 313 -10.64 -13.99 14.12
N SER A 314 -10.73 -15.33 14.20
CA SER A 314 -9.57 -16.21 14.38
C SER A 314 -9.63 -17.50 13.54
N PRO A 315 -9.66 -17.39 12.20
CA PRO A 315 -9.85 -18.54 11.30
C PRO A 315 -8.76 -19.61 11.43
N LEU A 316 -7.48 -19.23 11.52
CA LEU A 316 -6.37 -20.19 11.47
C LEU A 316 -6.30 -21.09 12.71
N PRO A 317 -6.30 -20.59 13.96
CA PRO A 317 -6.29 -21.45 15.14
C PRO A 317 -7.51 -22.38 15.20
N GLU A 318 -8.68 -21.91 14.75
CA GLU A 318 -9.92 -22.70 14.72
C GLU A 318 -9.91 -23.79 13.66
N ALA A 319 -9.33 -23.53 12.49
CA ALA A 319 -9.15 -24.57 11.47
C ALA A 319 -8.31 -25.75 11.98
N PHE A 320 -7.24 -25.50 12.74
CA PHE A 320 -6.46 -26.58 13.38
C PHE A 320 -7.23 -27.31 14.48
N SER A 321 -8.11 -26.61 15.19
CA SER A 321 -9.02 -27.22 16.15
C SER A 321 -10.02 -28.14 15.45
N TYR A 322 -10.56 -27.72 14.30
CA TYR A 322 -11.51 -28.48 13.49
C TYR A 322 -10.91 -29.77 12.94
N VAL A 323 -9.66 -29.74 12.47
CA VAL A 323 -8.96 -30.94 11.95
C VAL A 323 -8.38 -31.84 13.08
N GLY A 324 -8.66 -31.51 14.35
CA GLY A 324 -8.25 -32.34 15.50
C GLY A 324 -6.76 -32.23 15.88
N TRP A 325 -6.08 -31.16 15.46
CA TRP A 325 -4.66 -30.89 15.76
C TRP A 325 -4.51 -29.81 16.85
N ALA A 326 -4.91 -30.14 18.07
CA ALA A 326 -4.92 -29.21 19.20
C ALA A 326 -3.57 -28.53 19.52
N PRO A 327 -2.38 -29.20 19.47
CA PRO A 327 -1.10 -28.53 19.72
C PRO A 327 -0.77 -27.45 18.68
N ALA A 328 -1.17 -27.66 17.42
CA ALA A 328 -0.91 -26.73 16.33
C ALA A 328 -1.67 -25.41 16.52
N ARG A 329 -2.88 -25.45 17.10
CA ARG A 329 -3.67 -24.26 17.47
C ARG A 329 -2.85 -23.27 18.29
N TYR A 330 -2.16 -23.72 19.32
CA TYR A 330 -1.38 -22.84 20.20
C TYR A 330 -0.16 -22.24 19.51
N ILE A 331 0.55 -23.04 18.70
CA ILE A 331 1.71 -22.58 17.92
C ILE A 331 1.29 -21.47 16.96
N VAL A 332 0.20 -21.68 16.23
CA VAL A 332 -0.32 -20.72 15.25
C VAL A 332 -0.84 -19.46 15.94
N ALA A 333 -1.49 -19.58 17.10
CA ALA A 333 -1.99 -18.43 17.83
C ALA A 333 -0.88 -17.58 18.48
N VAL A 334 0.18 -18.20 19.00
CA VAL A 334 1.36 -17.44 19.46
C VAL A 334 2.06 -16.78 18.29
N GLY A 335 2.16 -17.48 17.14
CA GLY A 335 2.70 -16.93 15.90
C GLY A 335 1.89 -15.74 15.38
N SER A 336 0.56 -15.80 15.44
CA SER A 336 -0.31 -14.69 15.02
C SER A 336 -0.12 -13.46 15.90
N LEU A 337 0.00 -13.62 17.23
CA LEU A 337 0.31 -12.48 18.11
C LEU A 337 1.67 -11.85 17.81
N CYS A 338 2.68 -12.68 17.53
CA CYS A 338 4.01 -12.22 17.13
C CYS A 338 3.98 -11.47 15.77
N ALA A 339 3.24 -12.00 14.80
CA ALA A 339 3.02 -11.39 13.49
C ALA A 339 2.32 -10.03 13.61
N LEU A 340 1.22 -9.97 14.37
CA LEU A 340 0.46 -8.75 14.59
C LEU A 340 1.29 -7.68 15.33
N SER A 341 2.12 -8.07 16.31
CA SER A 341 3.06 -7.15 16.95
C SER A 341 4.10 -6.59 15.98
N THR A 342 4.58 -7.42 15.03
CA THR A 342 5.51 -6.99 13.98
C THR A 342 4.86 -5.99 13.04
N SER A 343 3.65 -6.30 12.57
CA SER A 343 2.90 -5.43 11.67
C SER A 343 2.56 -4.09 12.33
N LEU A 344 2.23 -4.10 13.62
CA LEU A 344 1.97 -2.90 14.40
C LEU A 344 3.22 -2.01 14.53
N LEU A 345 4.39 -2.59 14.80
CA LEU A 345 5.66 -1.84 14.78
C LEU A 345 5.96 -1.31 13.36
N GLY A 346 5.71 -2.13 12.34
CA GLY A 346 5.92 -1.78 10.93
C GLY A 346 5.07 -0.61 10.45
N SER A 347 3.80 -0.50 10.89
CA SER A 347 2.90 0.61 10.55
C SER A 347 3.19 1.88 11.35
N MET A 348 3.57 1.73 12.62
CA MET A 348 3.91 2.85 13.50
C MET A 348 5.27 3.48 13.17
N PHE A 349 6.17 2.73 12.54
CA PHE A 349 7.50 3.20 12.17
C PHE A 349 7.49 4.35 11.14
N PRO A 350 6.90 4.24 9.94
CA PRO A 350 6.93 5.32 8.94
C PRO A 350 6.10 6.55 9.34
N MET A 351 5.11 6.40 10.22
CA MET A 351 4.14 7.45 10.54
C MET A 351 4.77 8.77 11.07
N PRO A 352 5.67 8.78 12.07
CA PRO A 352 6.28 10.02 12.57
C PRO A 352 7.22 10.69 11.56
N ARG A 353 7.72 9.93 10.58
CA ARG A 353 8.66 10.38 9.55
C ARG A 353 7.96 11.20 8.47
N VAL A 354 6.77 10.78 8.05
CA VAL A 354 5.93 11.56 7.14
C VAL A 354 5.49 12.87 7.81
N ILE A 355 5.03 12.80 9.07
CA ILE A 355 4.65 13.98 9.86
C ILE A 355 5.82 14.94 10.01
N TYR A 356 7.01 14.41 10.29
CA TYR A 356 8.24 15.21 10.39
C TYR A 356 8.53 15.96 9.09
N ALA A 357 8.50 15.27 7.94
CA ALA A 357 8.77 15.88 6.62
C ALA A 357 7.77 17.01 6.31
N MET A 358 6.47 16.78 6.50
CA MET A 358 5.44 17.81 6.27
C MET A 358 5.54 18.99 7.26
N ALA A 359 5.94 18.74 8.51
CA ALA A 359 6.13 19.78 9.52
C ALA A 359 7.44 20.58 9.31
N GLU A 360 8.43 20.01 8.64
CA GLU A 360 9.66 20.71 8.23
C GLU A 360 9.37 21.71 7.10
N ASP A 361 8.55 21.31 6.13
CA ASP A 361 8.11 22.15 5.02
C ASP A 361 7.08 23.22 5.44
N GLY A 362 6.48 23.07 6.63
CA GLY A 362 5.57 24.05 7.22
C GLY A 362 4.10 23.87 6.84
N LEU A 363 3.74 22.71 6.25
CA LEU A 363 2.35 22.31 6.02
C LEU A 363 1.66 21.86 7.31
N LEU A 364 2.42 21.32 8.27
CA LEU A 364 1.95 20.98 9.61
C LEU A 364 2.58 21.86 10.69
N PHE A 365 2.05 21.76 11.92
CA PHE A 365 2.59 22.50 13.07
C PHE A 365 4.09 22.23 13.27
N ARG A 366 4.89 23.30 13.23
CA ARG A 366 6.36 23.26 13.35
C ARG A 366 6.89 22.63 14.65
N ALA A 367 6.05 22.43 15.66
CA ALA A 367 6.43 21.70 16.86
C ALA A 367 6.76 20.22 16.55
N LEU A 368 6.07 19.63 15.56
CA LEU A 368 6.18 18.22 15.20
C LEU A 368 7.50 17.88 14.47
N SER A 369 8.21 18.88 13.92
CA SER A 369 9.54 18.70 13.32
C SER A 369 10.70 18.76 14.32
N ARG A 370 10.43 18.78 15.63
CA ARG A 370 11.49 18.73 16.65
C ARG A 370 12.03 17.31 16.80
N MET A 371 13.32 17.13 16.50
CA MET A 371 14.03 15.87 16.74
C MET A 371 14.66 15.82 18.12
N ASN A 372 14.64 14.63 18.74
CA ASN A 372 15.39 14.36 19.96
C ASN A 372 16.89 14.18 19.64
N LYS A 373 17.76 14.85 20.42
CA LYS A 373 19.21 14.85 20.20
C LYS A 373 19.87 13.49 20.45
N ARG A 374 19.32 12.68 21.37
CA ARG A 374 19.89 11.37 21.73
C ARG A 374 19.50 10.25 20.78
N THR A 375 18.20 10.14 20.47
CA THR A 375 17.66 9.04 19.67
C THR A 375 17.63 9.36 18.17
N LYS A 376 17.82 10.63 17.77
CA LYS A 376 17.61 11.12 16.39
C LYS A 376 16.23 10.76 15.83
N THR A 377 15.21 10.72 16.70
CA THR A 377 13.81 10.43 16.34
C THR A 377 12.89 11.62 16.65
N PRO A 378 11.81 11.83 15.87
CA PRO A 378 10.83 12.89 16.10
C PRO A 378 9.84 12.49 17.22
N LEU A 379 10.27 12.62 18.48
CA LEU A 379 9.52 12.16 19.66
C LEU A 379 8.09 12.71 19.73
N LEU A 380 7.90 14.01 19.49
CA LEU A 380 6.58 14.63 19.59
C LEU A 380 5.63 14.09 18.50
N ALA A 381 6.14 13.88 17.29
CA ALA A 381 5.36 13.27 16.21
C ALA A 381 4.96 11.84 16.56
N THR A 382 5.87 11.04 17.14
CA THR A 382 5.58 9.66 17.58
C THR A 382 4.48 9.60 18.64
N VAL A 383 4.57 10.44 19.67
CA VAL A 383 3.58 10.45 20.75
C VAL A 383 2.22 10.96 20.26
N ALA A 384 2.21 12.07 19.50
CA ALA A 384 0.97 12.66 18.99
C ALA A 384 0.23 11.70 18.04
N SER A 385 0.93 11.13 17.07
CA SER A 385 0.34 10.20 16.10
C SER A 385 -0.04 8.85 16.72
N GLY A 386 0.76 8.34 17.67
CA GLY A 386 0.41 7.15 18.45
C GLY A 386 -0.84 7.35 19.30
N PHE A 387 -1.02 8.53 19.89
CA PHE A 387 -2.24 8.87 20.64
C PHE A 387 -3.48 8.90 19.74
N VAL A 388 -3.39 9.52 18.55
CA VAL A 388 -4.50 9.53 17.58
C VAL A 388 -4.84 8.11 17.13
N ALA A 389 -3.83 7.28 16.81
CA ALA A 389 -4.05 5.88 16.45
C ALA A 389 -4.70 5.07 17.59
N ALA A 390 -4.27 5.31 18.83
CA ALA A 390 -4.84 4.67 20.01
C ALA A 390 -6.31 5.04 20.23
N LEU A 391 -6.67 6.31 20.01
CA LEU A 391 -8.06 6.76 20.05
C LEU A 391 -8.90 6.15 18.93
N MET A 392 -8.34 6.01 17.73
CA MET A 392 -9.03 5.34 16.62
C MET A 392 -9.28 3.87 16.91
N ALA A 393 -8.29 3.14 17.44
CA ALA A 393 -8.46 1.75 17.86
C ALA A 393 -9.51 1.62 18.98
N PHE A 394 -9.58 2.58 19.88
CA PHE A 394 -10.53 2.58 20.99
C PHE A 394 -11.99 2.75 20.52
N LEU A 395 -12.24 3.55 19.47
CA LEU A 395 -13.60 3.93 19.06
C LEU A 395 -14.17 3.14 17.88
N PHE A 396 -13.33 2.71 16.94
CA PHE A 396 -13.79 2.18 15.66
C PHE A 396 -13.66 0.66 15.57
N ASP A 397 -14.49 0.06 14.72
CA ASP A 397 -14.44 -1.36 14.43
C ASP A 397 -13.37 -1.73 13.39
N LEU A 398 -12.89 -2.98 13.44
CA LEU A 398 -11.81 -3.47 12.56
C LEU A 398 -12.19 -3.34 11.07
N ALA A 399 -13.38 -3.79 10.68
CA ALA A 399 -13.82 -3.79 9.27
C ALA A 399 -13.86 -2.35 8.71
N ALA A 400 -14.44 -1.42 9.47
CA ALA A 400 -14.52 -0.01 9.08
C ALA A 400 -13.13 0.63 8.93
N LEU A 401 -12.16 0.26 9.77
CA LEU A 401 -10.77 0.73 9.67
C LEU A 401 -10.08 0.14 8.43
N VAL A 402 -10.27 -1.15 8.13
CA VAL A 402 -9.68 -1.84 6.98
C VAL A 402 -10.16 -1.24 5.65
N ASP A 403 -11.47 -1.02 5.50
CA ASP A 403 -12.03 -0.43 4.29
C ASP A 403 -11.54 1.00 4.07
N LEU A 404 -11.51 1.81 5.14
CA LEU A 404 -11.04 3.19 5.10
C LEU A 404 -9.54 3.29 4.78
N MET A 405 -8.73 2.36 5.30
CA MET A 405 -7.31 2.28 4.96
C MET A 405 -7.13 1.92 3.48
N SER A 406 -7.87 0.93 2.98
CA SER A 406 -7.72 0.43 1.61
C SER A 406 -7.98 1.51 0.56
N ILE A 407 -9.06 2.29 0.71
CA ILE A 407 -9.35 3.42 -0.21
C ILE A 407 -8.23 4.48 -0.19
N GLY A 408 -7.73 4.84 0.99
CA GLY A 408 -6.64 5.81 1.14
C GLY A 408 -5.36 5.32 0.48
N THR A 409 -4.95 4.07 0.74
CA THR A 409 -3.75 3.50 0.13
C THR A 409 -3.86 3.38 -1.39
N LEU A 410 -5.01 2.92 -1.93
CA LEU A 410 -5.24 2.84 -3.37
C LEU A 410 -5.14 4.20 -4.07
N LEU A 411 -5.65 5.26 -3.43
CA LEU A 411 -5.49 6.62 -3.92
C LEU A 411 -4.02 7.06 -3.92
N ALA A 412 -3.29 6.80 -2.83
CA ALA A 412 -1.86 7.13 -2.73
C ALA A 412 -1.04 6.42 -3.81
N TYR A 413 -1.29 5.15 -4.05
CA TYR A 413 -0.56 4.36 -5.05
C TYR A 413 -0.87 4.82 -6.47
N SER A 414 -2.11 5.22 -6.74
CA SER A 414 -2.50 5.83 -8.02
C SER A 414 -1.78 7.17 -8.26
N LEU A 415 -1.73 8.03 -7.24
CA LEU A 415 -1.00 9.30 -7.31
C LEU A 415 0.50 9.10 -7.54
N VAL A 416 1.10 8.11 -6.87
CA VAL A 416 2.50 7.73 -7.09
C VAL A 416 2.75 7.26 -8.52
N ALA A 417 1.89 6.40 -9.07
CA ALA A 417 2.01 5.96 -10.47
C ALA A 417 1.90 7.14 -11.46
N VAL A 418 0.99 8.09 -11.22
CA VAL A 418 0.87 9.34 -12.00
C VAL A 418 2.16 10.16 -11.92
N CYS A 419 2.71 10.32 -10.72
CA CYS A 419 3.92 11.10 -10.50
C CYS A 419 5.15 10.46 -11.20
N VAL A 420 5.31 9.12 -11.16
CA VAL A 420 6.38 8.41 -11.90
C VAL A 420 6.23 8.65 -13.40
N LEU A 421 5.00 8.53 -13.91
CA LEU A 421 4.73 8.70 -15.33
C LEU A 421 5.10 10.12 -15.77
N ILE A 422 4.69 11.16 -15.03
CA ILE A 422 5.00 12.55 -15.37
C ILE A 422 6.52 12.80 -15.32
N LEU A 423 7.21 12.32 -14.29
CA LEU A 423 8.66 12.53 -14.11
C LEU A 423 9.52 11.92 -15.21
N ARG A 424 9.03 10.89 -15.91
CA ARG A 424 9.77 10.25 -17.00
C ARG A 424 9.87 11.08 -18.27
N TYR A 425 8.94 12.01 -18.46
CA TYR A 425 8.87 12.85 -19.66
C TYR A 425 9.17 14.32 -19.37
N GLN A 426 9.59 14.65 -18.14
CA GLN A 426 10.08 15.97 -17.78
C GLN A 426 11.59 16.11 -18.07
N PRO A 427 12.06 17.28 -18.54
CA PRO A 427 13.48 17.55 -18.69
C PRO A 427 14.19 17.50 -17.32
N GLY A 428 15.32 16.80 -17.25
CA GLY A 428 16.06 16.56 -16.01
C GLY A 428 16.50 17.84 -15.30
N THR A 429 15.85 18.15 -14.16
CA THR A 429 16.20 19.27 -13.26
C THR A 429 16.53 18.81 -11.84
N LEU A 430 16.60 17.51 -11.58
CA LEU A 430 17.03 17.01 -10.27
C LEU A 430 18.56 16.91 -10.27
N ASN A 431 19.25 17.88 -9.64
CA ASN A 431 20.71 17.92 -9.40
C ASN A 431 21.30 16.69 -8.65
N CYS A 432 20.52 15.61 -8.44
CA CYS A 432 20.94 14.35 -7.85
C CYS A 432 21.70 13.44 -8.83
N SER A 433 21.68 13.74 -10.13
CA SER A 433 22.38 12.99 -11.19
C SER A 433 23.85 12.74 -10.88
N SER A 434 24.56 13.73 -10.32
CA SER A 434 25.99 13.60 -9.99
C SER A 434 26.32 12.54 -8.93
N GLN A 435 25.39 12.20 -8.02
CA GLN A 435 25.58 11.11 -7.05
C GLN A 435 25.18 9.76 -7.62
N SER A 436 24.10 9.69 -8.42
CA SER A 436 23.67 8.44 -9.06
C SER A 436 24.68 7.99 -10.11
N GLU A 437 25.19 8.89 -10.94
CA GLU A 437 26.22 8.62 -11.95
C GLU A 437 27.53 8.13 -11.31
N LYS A 438 28.05 8.83 -10.28
CA LYS A 438 29.26 8.41 -9.56
C LYS A 438 29.12 7.03 -8.90
N LEU A 439 27.94 6.68 -8.39
CA LEU A 439 27.70 5.37 -7.75
C LEU A 439 27.46 4.25 -8.76
N VAL A 440 26.84 4.55 -9.91
CA VAL A 440 26.67 3.59 -11.03
C VAL A 440 28.03 3.27 -11.65
N GLU A 441 28.90 4.27 -11.80
CA GLU A 441 30.27 4.11 -12.31
C GLU A 441 31.14 3.24 -11.37
N LEU A 442 30.96 3.38 -10.05
CA LEU A 442 31.64 2.54 -9.05
C LEU A 442 31.14 1.08 -9.04
N VAL A 443 29.91 0.81 -9.48
CA VAL A 443 29.31 -0.54 -9.51
C VAL A 443 29.59 -1.25 -10.84
N GLY A 444 29.89 -0.51 -11.91
CA GLY A 444 30.11 -1.02 -13.28
C GLY A 444 31.42 -1.76 -13.53
N GLY A 445 32.40 -1.70 -12.61
CA GLY A 445 33.55 -2.59 -12.63
C GLY A 445 34.44 -2.59 -13.89
N GLU A 446 34.37 -1.57 -14.75
CA GLU A 446 35.34 -1.37 -15.83
C GLU A 446 36.19 -0.13 -15.54
N LYS A 447 37.45 -0.35 -15.17
CA LYS A 447 38.47 0.69 -15.18
C LYS A 447 38.81 1.02 -16.63
N VAL A 448 38.23 2.08 -17.17
CA VAL A 448 38.87 2.78 -18.30
C VAL A 448 39.66 3.93 -17.71
N ALA A 449 40.97 3.72 -17.61
CA ALA A 449 41.91 4.81 -17.36
C ALA A 449 41.87 5.77 -18.55
N VAL A 450 41.57 7.04 -18.29
CA VAL A 450 41.99 8.13 -19.17
C VAL A 450 42.85 9.08 -18.34
N SER A 451 44.06 9.22 -18.85
CA SER A 451 45.20 10.00 -18.41
C SER A 451 44.85 11.42 -17.99
N GLY A 452 45.57 11.92 -16.99
CA GLY A 452 45.55 13.35 -16.67
C GLY A 452 46.11 14.18 -17.83
N ASP A 453 45.45 15.31 -18.07
CA ASP A 453 46.15 16.54 -18.42
C ASP A 453 45.38 17.75 -17.85
N SER A 454 46.15 18.81 -17.68
CA SER A 454 45.95 20.10 -17.03
C SER A 454 44.61 20.83 -17.19
N GLY A 455 44.34 21.65 -16.17
CA GLY A 455 43.45 22.81 -16.04
C GLY A 455 42.71 23.33 -17.27
N ASP A 456 41.44 23.69 -17.05
CA ASP A 456 40.93 25.03 -17.32
C ASP A 456 39.65 25.30 -16.51
N GLU A 457 39.64 26.44 -15.84
CA GLU A 457 38.43 27.12 -15.38
C GLU A 457 37.57 27.49 -16.61
N TYR A 458 36.34 26.99 -16.66
CA TYR A 458 35.24 27.60 -17.40
C TYR A 458 34.04 27.56 -16.43
N GLY A 459 33.52 28.66 -15.91
CA GLY A 459 33.23 29.91 -16.60
C GLY A 459 31.75 29.92 -16.94
N LEU A 460 31.02 30.90 -16.41
CA LEU A 460 29.66 31.26 -16.82
C LEU A 460 29.54 31.33 -18.36
N ASP A 461 28.31 31.17 -18.85
CA ASP A 461 27.80 31.26 -20.23
C ASP A 461 27.48 29.86 -20.81
N SER A 462 26.27 29.52 -21.28
CA SER A 462 25.25 30.34 -21.94
C SER A 462 23.84 29.77 -21.67
N GLU A 463 22.91 30.61 -21.21
CA GLU A 463 21.48 30.41 -21.48
C GLU A 463 21.27 30.55 -23.00
N ASP A 464 21.53 29.47 -23.75
CA ASP A 464 21.17 29.42 -25.15
C ASP A 464 19.65 29.57 -25.27
N HIS A 465 19.22 30.60 -26.01
CA HIS A 465 17.85 30.90 -26.38
C HIS A 465 17.09 29.63 -26.83
N ILE A 466 16.37 28.98 -25.92
CA ILE A 466 15.40 27.93 -26.26
C ILE A 466 14.21 28.64 -26.94
N PRO A 467 13.97 28.46 -28.24
CA PRO A 467 12.77 29.00 -28.85
C PRO A 467 11.58 28.31 -28.21
N ARG A 468 10.61 29.07 -27.68
CA ARG A 468 9.33 28.51 -27.24
C ARG A 468 8.68 27.85 -28.45
N GLU A 469 8.67 26.52 -28.50
CA GLU A 469 7.90 25.79 -29.50
C GLU A 469 6.43 26.21 -29.40
N LYS A 470 5.81 26.55 -30.54
CA LYS A 470 4.39 26.88 -30.60
C LYS A 470 3.58 25.58 -30.66
N PHE A 471 2.49 25.50 -29.90
CA PHE A 471 1.59 24.33 -29.91
C PHE A 471 1.10 24.02 -31.33
N SER A 472 1.33 22.79 -31.78
CA SER A 472 0.86 22.26 -33.05
C SER A 472 0.37 20.84 -32.84
N ALA A 473 -0.80 20.49 -33.40
CA ALA A 473 -1.39 19.16 -33.28
C ALA A 473 -0.47 18.04 -33.83
N LYS A 474 0.47 18.37 -34.73
CA LYS A 474 1.50 17.43 -35.19
C LYS A 474 2.48 17.01 -34.08
N LEU A 475 2.74 17.89 -33.11
CA LEU A 475 3.65 17.65 -31.99
C LEU A 475 3.10 16.63 -30.98
N LEU A 476 1.79 16.36 -31.00
CA LEU A 476 1.16 15.31 -30.17
C LEU A 476 1.57 13.90 -30.63
N LEU A 477 1.76 13.70 -31.93
CA LEU A 477 2.00 12.39 -32.53
C LEU A 477 3.41 12.24 -33.12
N VAL A 478 4.14 13.32 -33.35
CA VAL A 478 5.52 13.29 -33.85
C VAL A 478 6.31 14.36 -33.09
N PRO A 479 7.08 13.99 -32.05
CA PRO A 479 7.96 14.94 -31.39
C PRO A 479 9.10 15.35 -32.32
N SER A 480 9.54 16.60 -32.20
CA SER A 480 10.63 17.14 -33.02
C SER A 480 12.03 16.71 -32.55
N ARG A 481 12.16 16.14 -31.33
CA ARG A 481 13.44 15.87 -30.66
C ARG A 481 13.39 14.60 -29.80
N ASP A 482 14.55 13.96 -29.62
CA ASP A 482 14.74 12.73 -28.84
C ASP A 482 14.98 12.95 -27.33
N VAL A 483 14.94 14.20 -26.86
CA VAL A 483 15.17 14.58 -25.45
C VAL A 483 13.94 15.32 -24.94
N PRO A 484 13.47 15.05 -23.71
CA PRO A 484 12.32 15.74 -23.14
C PRO A 484 12.54 17.25 -23.12
N THR A 485 11.56 17.99 -23.63
CA THR A 485 11.49 19.45 -23.58
C THR A 485 10.44 19.88 -22.56
N LYS A 486 10.45 21.15 -22.14
CA LYS A 486 9.40 21.70 -21.26
C LYS A 486 8.00 21.51 -21.86
N MET A 487 7.89 21.54 -23.19
CA MET A 487 6.62 21.39 -23.89
C MET A 487 6.14 19.94 -24.00
N SER A 488 7.04 18.98 -24.26
CA SER A 488 6.69 17.56 -24.20
C SER A 488 6.25 17.17 -22.78
N GLY A 489 6.93 17.70 -21.75
CA GLY A 489 6.54 17.53 -20.36
C GLY A 489 5.12 18.05 -20.06
N THR A 490 4.76 19.25 -20.54
CA THR A 490 3.41 19.79 -20.40
C THR A 490 2.36 18.97 -21.15
N ILE A 491 2.67 18.46 -22.35
CA ILE A 491 1.78 17.58 -23.11
C ILE A 491 1.51 16.29 -22.33
N VAL A 492 2.55 15.65 -21.80
CA VAL A 492 2.40 14.44 -21.00
C VAL A 492 1.64 14.71 -19.71
N TYR A 493 1.90 15.84 -19.03
CA TYR A 493 1.12 16.25 -17.86
C TYR A 493 -0.38 16.37 -18.17
N ALA A 494 -0.74 17.14 -19.20
CA ALA A 494 -2.14 17.33 -19.60
C ALA A 494 -2.80 16.02 -20.06
N THR A 495 -2.08 15.21 -20.84
CA THR A 495 -2.59 13.91 -21.32
C THR A 495 -2.74 12.91 -20.17
N THR A 496 -1.86 12.94 -19.18
CA THR A 496 -1.94 12.11 -17.97
C THR A 496 -3.13 12.50 -17.09
N ALA A 497 -3.44 13.80 -16.97
CA ALA A 497 -4.65 14.24 -16.29
C ALA A 497 -5.92 13.78 -17.02
N ILE A 498 -5.96 13.92 -18.36
CA ILE A 498 -7.10 13.48 -19.18
C ILE A 498 -7.30 11.97 -19.08
N ILE A 499 -6.24 11.17 -19.26
CA ILE A 499 -6.36 9.70 -19.19
C ILE A 499 -6.75 9.23 -17.79
N SER A 500 -6.30 9.92 -16.73
CA SER A 500 -6.72 9.59 -15.36
C SER A 500 -8.22 9.79 -15.18
N VAL A 501 -8.80 10.87 -15.72
CA VAL A 501 -10.26 11.11 -15.70
C VAL A 501 -11.01 10.11 -16.58
N LEU A 502 -10.48 9.75 -17.75
CA LEU A 502 -11.11 8.74 -18.61
C LEU A 502 -11.09 7.36 -17.96
N ILE A 503 -10.00 7.00 -17.27
CA ILE A 503 -9.88 5.76 -16.50
C ILE A 503 -10.87 5.77 -15.34
N THR A 504 -11.01 6.86 -14.58
CA THR A 504 -12.01 6.92 -13.50
C THR A 504 -13.43 6.74 -14.02
N LEU A 505 -13.80 7.42 -15.11
CA LEU A 505 -15.10 7.26 -15.74
C LEU A 505 -15.33 5.83 -16.23
N LEU A 506 -14.34 5.22 -16.88
CA LEU A 506 -14.40 3.83 -17.31
C LEU A 506 -14.59 2.88 -16.12
N CYS A 507 -13.82 3.05 -15.04
CA CYS A 507 -13.94 2.23 -13.84
C CYS A 507 -15.29 2.39 -13.15
N VAL A 508 -15.86 3.59 -13.09
CA VAL A 508 -17.21 3.83 -12.54
C VAL A 508 -18.27 3.08 -13.35
N VAL A 509 -18.21 3.18 -14.68
CA VAL A 509 -19.17 2.46 -15.55
C VAL A 509 -19.04 0.95 -15.37
N LEU A 510 -17.81 0.43 -15.32
CA LEU A 510 -17.52 -0.99 -15.13
C LEU A 510 -17.93 -1.50 -13.74
N ALA A 511 -17.86 -0.68 -12.70
CA ALA A 511 -18.22 -1.09 -11.35
C ALA A 511 -19.75 -1.08 -11.14
N VAL A 512 -20.45 -0.06 -11.62
CA VAL A 512 -21.90 0.10 -11.40
C VAL A 512 -22.73 -0.81 -12.32
N ASN A 513 -22.34 -0.94 -13.59
CA ASN A 513 -23.15 -1.62 -14.60
C ASN A 513 -22.55 -2.96 -15.06
N LEU A 514 -21.81 -3.64 -14.18
CA LEU A 514 -21.13 -4.89 -14.53
C LEU A 514 -22.10 -5.97 -14.98
N GLU A 515 -23.22 -6.13 -14.29
CA GLU A 515 -24.24 -7.14 -14.60
C GLU A 515 -24.96 -6.84 -15.92
N GLU A 516 -25.31 -5.58 -16.17
CA GLU A 516 -25.92 -5.14 -17.44
C GLU A 516 -24.95 -5.27 -18.62
N LEU A 517 -23.65 -5.10 -18.37
CA LEU A 517 -22.62 -5.31 -19.38
C LEU A 517 -22.45 -6.80 -19.70
N MET A 518 -22.49 -7.66 -18.68
CA MET A 518 -22.43 -9.12 -18.84
C MET A 518 -23.69 -9.69 -19.51
N SER A 519 -24.85 -9.06 -19.32
CA SER A 519 -26.09 -9.42 -20.03
C SER A 519 -26.14 -8.90 -21.48
N GLY A 520 -25.16 -8.10 -21.89
CA GLY A 520 -24.99 -7.65 -23.28
C GLY A 520 -25.80 -6.41 -23.65
N HIS A 521 -26.14 -5.53 -22.70
CA HIS A 521 -26.85 -4.29 -23.03
C HIS A 521 -26.00 -3.39 -23.95
N PRO A 522 -26.53 -2.98 -25.13
CA PRO A 522 -25.73 -2.34 -26.17
C PRO A 522 -25.24 -0.94 -25.77
N ILE A 523 -26.00 -0.20 -24.96
CA ILE A 523 -25.67 1.18 -24.57
C ILE A 523 -24.39 1.19 -23.73
N TRP A 524 -24.36 0.46 -22.61
CA TRP A 524 -23.20 0.41 -21.72
C TRP A 524 -21.97 -0.17 -22.41
N LEU A 525 -22.16 -1.18 -23.26
CA LEU A 525 -21.07 -1.72 -24.08
C LEU A 525 -20.46 -0.64 -25.00
N THR A 526 -21.28 0.14 -25.70
CA THR A 526 -20.78 1.22 -26.57
C THR A 526 -20.05 2.31 -25.79
N VAL A 527 -20.56 2.71 -24.61
CA VAL A 527 -19.90 3.68 -23.73
C VAL A 527 -18.52 3.18 -23.27
N CYS A 528 -18.43 1.94 -22.81
CA CYS A 528 -17.18 1.32 -22.40
C CYS A 528 -16.16 1.27 -23.56
N VAL A 529 -16.59 0.89 -24.76
CA VAL A 529 -15.72 0.83 -25.94
C VAL A 529 -15.22 2.23 -26.31
N ILE A 530 -16.07 3.25 -26.30
CA ILE A 530 -15.67 4.63 -26.60
C ILE A 530 -14.62 5.12 -25.58
N LEU A 531 -14.88 4.93 -24.28
CA LEU A 531 -13.95 5.31 -23.22
C LEU A 531 -12.61 4.57 -23.35
N ALA A 532 -12.63 3.27 -23.63
CA ALA A 532 -11.42 2.47 -23.83
C ALA A 532 -10.61 2.95 -25.06
N LEU A 533 -11.27 3.30 -26.17
CA LEU A 533 -10.62 3.85 -27.36
C LEU A 533 -9.99 5.22 -27.08
N LEU A 534 -10.65 6.08 -26.31
CA LEU A 534 -10.10 7.37 -25.89
C LEU A 534 -8.88 7.18 -24.98
N CYS A 535 -8.95 6.27 -24.01
CA CYS A 535 -7.81 5.90 -23.17
C CYS A 535 -6.64 5.41 -24.04
N PHE A 536 -6.90 4.49 -24.98
CA PHE A 536 -5.88 3.96 -25.89
C PHE A 536 -5.22 5.05 -26.74
N PHE A 537 -6.00 6.01 -27.24
CA PHE A 537 -5.46 7.17 -27.94
C PHE A 537 -4.52 8.00 -27.04
N CYS A 538 -4.91 8.28 -25.80
CA CYS A 538 -4.04 8.95 -24.83
C CYS A 538 -2.75 8.17 -24.54
N VAL A 539 -2.82 6.82 -24.45
CA VAL A 539 -1.62 5.99 -24.28
C VAL A 539 -0.66 6.16 -25.46
N ILE A 540 -1.16 6.15 -26.69
CA ILE A 540 -0.33 6.35 -27.89
C ILE A 540 0.34 7.73 -27.85
N VAL A 541 -0.41 8.77 -27.47
CA VAL A 541 0.16 10.13 -27.35
C VAL A 541 1.31 10.15 -26.36
N ILE A 542 1.15 9.57 -25.17
CA ILE A 542 2.20 9.52 -24.15
C ILE A 542 3.39 8.69 -24.64
N TRP A 543 3.13 7.50 -25.20
CA TRP A 543 4.17 6.58 -25.67
C TRP A 543 5.05 7.18 -26.78
N ARG A 544 4.52 8.09 -27.58
CA ARG A 544 5.28 8.77 -28.63
C ARG A 544 6.12 9.95 -28.16
N GLN A 545 5.99 10.41 -26.91
CA GLN A 545 6.78 11.53 -26.40
C GLN A 545 8.20 11.07 -25.99
N PRO A 546 9.21 11.96 -26.06
CA PRO A 546 10.59 11.61 -25.71
C PRO A 546 10.76 11.35 -24.20
N GLU A 547 11.36 10.22 -23.84
CA GLU A 547 11.66 9.83 -22.46
C GLU A 547 13.01 10.40 -21.98
N SER A 548 13.12 10.70 -20.69
CA SER A 548 14.38 11.01 -20.03
C SER A 548 15.37 9.84 -20.09
N LYS A 549 16.60 10.13 -20.50
CA LYS A 549 17.71 9.16 -20.59
C LYS A 549 18.52 9.02 -19.30
N GLU A 550 18.12 9.67 -18.21
CA GLU A 550 18.85 9.63 -16.92
C GLU A 550 19.12 8.19 -16.45
N ALA A 551 20.38 7.89 -16.08
CA ALA A 551 20.75 6.59 -15.55
C ALA A 551 20.25 6.46 -14.09
N LEU A 552 19.42 5.45 -13.83
CA LEU A 552 18.88 5.16 -12.50
C LEU A 552 19.22 3.72 -12.14
N THR A 553 19.47 3.47 -10.84
CA THR A 553 19.76 2.11 -10.34
C THR A 553 18.58 1.16 -10.57
N PHE A 554 17.35 1.70 -10.60
CA PHE A 554 16.14 0.97 -10.95
C PHE A 554 15.20 1.84 -11.78
N LYS A 555 14.60 1.24 -12.81
CA LYS A 555 13.65 1.87 -13.74
C LYS A 555 12.42 0.97 -13.87
N VAL A 556 11.23 1.54 -13.72
CA VAL A 556 9.97 0.84 -14.00
C VAL A 556 9.99 0.37 -15.47
N PRO A 557 9.78 -0.93 -15.73
CA PRO A 557 9.73 -1.44 -17.10
C PRO A 557 8.40 -1.08 -17.79
N LEU A 558 8.37 -1.17 -19.12
CA LEU A 558 7.14 -1.06 -19.93
C LEU A 558 6.38 0.27 -19.76
N LEU A 559 7.08 1.41 -19.77
CA LEU A 559 6.45 2.73 -19.85
C LEU A 559 5.79 2.94 -21.23
N PRO A 560 4.62 3.61 -21.30
CA PRO A 560 3.78 4.12 -20.21
C PRO A 560 2.76 3.09 -19.66
N TRP A 561 2.76 1.86 -20.18
CA TRP A 561 1.74 0.84 -19.90
C TRP A 561 1.67 0.43 -18.44
N LEU A 562 2.80 0.19 -17.77
CA LEU A 562 2.81 -0.32 -16.41
C LEU A 562 2.19 0.67 -15.40
N PRO A 563 2.59 1.96 -15.34
CA PRO A 563 1.92 2.93 -14.47
C PRO A 563 0.44 3.12 -14.79
N LEU A 564 0.06 3.16 -16.07
CA LEU A 564 -1.33 3.33 -16.48
C LEU A 564 -2.21 2.12 -16.09
N PHE A 565 -1.66 0.91 -16.23
CA PHE A 565 -2.35 -0.30 -15.77
C PHE A 565 -2.46 -0.32 -14.24
N SER A 566 -1.43 0.10 -13.52
CA SER A 566 -1.51 0.28 -12.05
C SER A 566 -2.60 1.26 -11.64
N ILE A 567 -2.72 2.40 -12.32
CA ILE A 567 -3.76 3.41 -12.07
C ILE A 567 -5.15 2.80 -12.33
N PHE A 568 -5.33 2.10 -13.44
CA PHE A 568 -6.59 1.42 -13.78
C PHE A 568 -7.01 0.41 -12.71
N VAL A 569 -6.13 -0.52 -12.33
CA VAL A 569 -6.45 -1.55 -11.34
C VAL A 569 -6.74 -0.92 -9.97
N ASN A 570 -5.93 0.04 -9.52
CA ASN A 570 -6.14 0.68 -8.23
C ASN A 570 -7.47 1.43 -8.16
N ILE A 571 -7.80 2.21 -9.19
CA ILE A 571 -9.07 2.94 -9.27
C ILE A 571 -10.24 1.96 -9.37
N TYR A 572 -10.10 0.88 -10.12
CA TYR A 572 -11.16 -0.11 -10.24
C TYR A 572 -11.46 -0.81 -8.91
N LEU A 573 -10.42 -1.24 -8.17
CA LEU A 573 -10.59 -1.81 -6.82
C LEU A 573 -11.20 -0.80 -5.84
N MET A 574 -10.86 0.48 -5.98
CA MET A 574 -11.43 1.56 -5.18
C MET A 574 -12.95 1.72 -5.42
N MET A 575 -13.42 1.48 -6.64
CA MET A 575 -14.85 1.51 -6.98
C MET A 575 -15.64 0.30 -6.48
N GLN A 576 -14.96 -0.77 -6.04
CA GLN A 576 -15.58 -1.97 -5.46
C GLN A 576 -15.84 -1.85 -3.95
N LEU A 577 -15.41 -0.74 -3.34
CA LEU A 577 -15.65 -0.43 -1.93
C LEU A 577 -17.00 0.29 -1.75
N ASP A 578 -17.62 0.08 -0.59
CA ASP A 578 -18.94 0.64 -0.28
C ASP A 578 -18.99 2.16 -0.29
N LEU A 579 -20.14 2.71 -0.68
CA LEU A 579 -20.39 4.16 -0.67
C LEU A 579 -20.19 4.79 0.72
N ALA A 580 -20.49 4.04 1.78
CA ALA A 580 -20.24 4.49 3.15
C ALA A 580 -18.76 4.75 3.42
N THR A 581 -17.87 3.93 2.85
CA THR A 581 -16.41 4.08 2.95
C THR A 581 -15.94 5.34 2.22
N TRP A 582 -16.51 5.64 1.06
CA TRP A 582 -16.26 6.90 0.33
C TRP A 582 -16.66 8.14 1.14
N CYS A 583 -17.84 8.13 1.75
CA CYS A 583 -18.29 9.23 2.60
C CYS A 583 -17.35 9.44 3.79
N ARG A 584 -16.94 8.36 4.46
CA ARG A 584 -15.96 8.43 5.57
C ARG A 584 -14.64 9.02 5.10
N PHE A 585 -14.11 8.51 3.98
CA PHE A 585 -12.85 8.99 3.42
C PHE A 585 -12.91 10.48 3.09
N ALA A 586 -13.99 10.97 2.48
CA ALA A 586 -14.19 12.38 2.20
C ALA A 586 -14.17 13.25 3.46
N VAL A 587 -14.82 12.81 4.55
CA VAL A 587 -14.79 13.51 5.84
C VAL A 587 -13.36 13.57 6.40
N TRP A 588 -12.61 12.48 6.34
CA TRP A 588 -11.23 12.44 6.84
C TRP A 588 -10.27 13.31 6.03
N MET A 589 -10.46 13.39 4.72
CA MET A 589 -9.73 14.32 3.87
C MET A 589 -10.08 15.78 4.22
N ALA A 590 -11.36 16.07 4.45
CA ALA A 590 -11.82 17.41 4.83
C ALA A 590 -11.37 17.85 6.24
N ILE A 591 -11.06 16.91 7.15
CA ILE A 591 -10.45 17.23 8.46
C ILE A 591 -9.00 17.70 8.30
N GLY A 592 -8.33 17.30 7.22
CA GLY A 592 -6.96 17.69 6.92
C GLY A 592 -6.83 19.09 6.32
N GLU A 593 -7.74 19.43 5.41
CA GLU A 593 -7.83 20.77 4.80
C GLU A 593 -8.20 21.86 5.83
#